data_AF-A0A166UT28-F1
#
_entry.id   AF-A0A166UT28-F1
#
_cell.length_a   1.000
_cell.length_b   1.000
_cell.length_c   1.000
_cell.angle_alpha   90.00
_cell.angle_beta   90.00
_cell.angle_gamma   90.00
#
_symmetry.space_group_name_H-M   'P 1'
#
loop_
_entity.id
_entity.type
_entity.pdbx_description
1 polymer ?
#
loop_
_entity_poly.entity_id
_entity_poly.type
_entity_poly.pdbx_seq_one_letter_code
_entity_poly.pdbx_strand_id
1 'polypeptide(L)'
;MSVILHEQRVLITVYFDVASACILSYDYLLTFSSEMSLIWNGYGNWTLFQVLFVLSRYMPFADAVIVLYGHFGSNTTDTSCQRLNVALGWMFTVGQVLTETTFLMRTWAMWGATRRVGALLVAFFLASWIPCIILEGIILKLFVATRPKSGPLLGCVKRGNATLVRIQDATILLYWSVLLVLMMLKGGSPRKRLSSTGFYGLLYRDGITYCGILCCVVTANMIATAVAPEYLKLLIFFQHVILSVLTNRILFRLRQYNQRTSSHADIDALSALVPEGAMAFGRQENINLVDLQPRHSDDTEDEPQEGLGAV
;
A
#
# COMPACT_ATOMS: atom_id res chain seq x y z
N MET A 1 -17.25 -37.88 -12.15
CA MET A 1 -17.52 -36.99 -10.99
C MET A 1 -16.30 -36.16 -10.58
N SER A 2 -15.11 -36.76 -10.41
CA SER A 2 -13.87 -36.05 -10.01
C SER A 2 -13.43 -34.91 -10.95
N VAL A 3 -13.48 -35.11 -12.28
CA VAL A 3 -13.03 -34.09 -13.26
C VAL A 3 -13.87 -32.81 -13.19
N ILE A 4 -15.20 -32.94 -13.13
CA ILE A 4 -16.12 -31.78 -13.05
C ILE A 4 -15.85 -30.96 -11.78
N LEU A 5 -15.62 -31.62 -10.65
CA LEU A 5 -15.25 -30.94 -9.40
C LEU A 5 -13.89 -30.22 -9.50
N HIS A 6 -12.94 -30.76 -10.25
CA HIS A 6 -11.65 -30.10 -10.49
C HIS A 6 -11.81 -28.83 -11.35
N GLU A 7 -12.55 -28.91 -12.46
CA GLU A 7 -12.81 -27.74 -13.33
C GLU A 7 -13.56 -26.62 -12.59
N GLN A 8 -14.57 -26.96 -11.78
CA GLN A 8 -15.30 -26.00 -10.94
C GLN A 8 -14.36 -25.29 -9.94
N ARG A 9 -13.42 -26.02 -9.31
CA ARG A 9 -12.44 -25.45 -8.38
C ARG A 9 -11.50 -24.46 -9.08
N VAL A 10 -11.01 -24.79 -10.27
CA VAL A 10 -10.15 -23.88 -11.05
C VAL A 10 -10.92 -22.64 -11.49
N LEU A 11 -12.18 -22.79 -11.92
CA LEU A 11 -13.03 -21.68 -12.34
C LEU A 11 -13.28 -20.67 -11.21
N ILE A 12 -13.44 -21.15 -9.96
CA ILE A 12 -13.56 -20.30 -8.77
C ILE A 12 -12.30 -19.42 -8.61
N THR A 13 -11.10 -19.95 -8.80
CA THR A 13 -9.85 -19.16 -8.79
C THR A 13 -9.86 -18.06 -9.85
N VAL A 14 -10.26 -18.39 -11.09
CA VAL A 14 -10.36 -17.39 -12.18
C VAL A 14 -11.31 -16.25 -11.80
N TYR A 15 -12.47 -16.55 -11.22
CA TYR A 15 -13.42 -15.52 -10.79
C TYR A 15 -12.87 -14.63 -9.66
N PHE A 16 -12.18 -15.20 -8.67
CA PHE A 16 -11.54 -14.41 -7.61
C PHE A 16 -10.43 -13.50 -8.16
N ASP A 17 -9.62 -13.99 -9.10
CA ASP A 17 -8.55 -13.20 -9.73
C ASP A 17 -9.11 -12.07 -10.60
N VAL A 18 -10.14 -12.34 -11.42
CA VAL A 18 -10.84 -11.32 -12.22
C VAL A 18 -11.48 -10.28 -11.30
N ALA A 19 -12.18 -10.69 -10.24
CA ALA A 19 -12.77 -9.77 -9.26
C ALA A 19 -11.71 -8.91 -8.57
N SER A 20 -10.53 -9.48 -8.26
CA SER A 20 -9.39 -8.75 -7.70
C SER A 20 -8.86 -7.68 -8.65
N ALA A 21 -8.72 -7.99 -9.95
CA ALA A 21 -8.33 -7.02 -10.97
C ALA A 21 -9.38 -5.91 -11.15
N CYS A 22 -10.67 -6.23 -11.06
CA CYS A 22 -11.74 -5.23 -11.06
C CYS A 22 -11.68 -4.31 -9.84
N ILE A 23 -11.47 -4.86 -8.64
CA ILE A 23 -11.32 -4.07 -7.39
C ILE A 23 -10.11 -3.14 -7.47
N LEU A 24 -8.96 -3.64 -7.95
CA LEU A 24 -7.75 -2.85 -8.16
C LEU A 24 -8.01 -1.66 -9.11
N SER A 25 -8.65 -1.93 -10.24
CA SER A 25 -8.98 -0.91 -11.25
C SER A 25 -9.96 0.13 -10.72
N TYR A 26 -10.99 -0.31 -10.00
CA TYR A 26 -11.98 0.57 -9.38
C TYR A 26 -11.38 1.46 -8.29
N ASP A 27 -10.52 0.90 -7.43
CA ASP A 27 -9.81 1.67 -6.40
C ASP A 27 -8.88 2.72 -7.00
N TYR A 28 -8.17 2.35 -8.07
CA TYR A 28 -7.31 3.26 -8.79
C TYR A 28 -8.09 4.47 -9.34
N LEU A 29 -9.19 4.22 -10.06
CA LEU A 29 -10.03 5.28 -10.62
C LEU A 29 -10.58 6.22 -9.53
N LEU A 30 -11.07 5.68 -8.41
CA LEU A 30 -11.55 6.48 -7.28
C LEU A 30 -10.47 7.33 -6.61
N THR A 31 -9.22 6.84 -6.59
CA THR A 31 -8.11 7.52 -5.89
C THR A 31 -7.22 8.34 -6.81
N PHE A 32 -7.39 8.28 -8.13
CA PHE A 32 -6.54 8.95 -9.13
C PHE A 32 -6.49 10.48 -8.95
N SER A 33 -7.62 11.13 -8.68
CA SER A 33 -7.66 12.59 -8.39
C SER A 33 -6.83 12.96 -7.15
N SER A 34 -6.87 12.12 -6.10
CA SER A 34 -6.02 12.26 -4.92
C SER A 34 -4.55 11.92 -5.21
N GLU A 35 -4.26 10.99 -6.12
CA GLU A 35 -2.89 10.70 -6.53
C GLU A 35 -2.25 11.90 -7.25
N MET A 36 -2.93 12.46 -8.24
CA MET A 36 -2.44 13.60 -9.02
C MET A 36 -2.14 14.81 -8.13
N SER A 37 -3.09 15.19 -7.27
CA SER A 37 -2.95 16.34 -6.37
C SER A 37 -1.95 16.13 -5.23
N LEU A 38 -1.83 14.92 -4.68
CA LEU A 38 -1.02 14.68 -3.46
C LEU A 38 0.37 14.12 -3.74
N ILE A 39 0.65 13.58 -4.92
CA ILE A 39 1.94 12.94 -5.26
C ILE A 39 2.60 13.61 -6.45
N TRP A 40 1.87 13.87 -7.54
CA TRP A 40 2.43 14.34 -8.80
C TRP A 40 2.59 15.87 -8.85
N ASN A 41 1.66 16.63 -8.26
CA ASN A 41 1.74 18.10 -8.18
C ASN A 41 2.73 18.63 -7.13
N GLY A 42 3.47 17.75 -6.44
CA GLY A 42 4.51 18.16 -5.48
C GLY A 42 5.79 18.58 -6.20
N TYR A 43 6.01 19.89 -6.37
CA TYR A 43 7.25 20.47 -6.90
C TYR A 43 8.44 20.24 -5.96
N GLY A 44 9.02 19.03 -5.99
CA GLY A 44 10.15 18.68 -5.14
C GLY A 44 10.82 17.35 -5.51
N ASN A 45 11.96 17.08 -4.87
CA ASN A 45 12.74 15.87 -5.09
C ASN A 45 11.97 14.61 -4.68
N TRP A 46 11.99 13.59 -5.55
CA TRP A 46 11.35 12.30 -5.27
C TRP A 46 11.95 11.61 -4.05
N THR A 47 11.16 11.47 -2.99
CA THR A 47 11.56 10.75 -1.78
C THR A 47 11.51 9.23 -2.01
N LEU A 48 12.36 8.48 -1.29
CA LEU A 48 12.32 7.01 -1.29
C LEU A 48 10.91 6.47 -0.99
N PHE A 49 10.15 7.16 -0.13
CA PHE A 49 8.78 6.80 0.20
C PHE A 49 7.80 6.98 -0.97
N GLN A 50 7.96 8.01 -1.81
CA GLN A 50 7.17 8.16 -3.04
C GLN A 50 7.48 7.05 -4.06
N VAL A 51 8.77 6.70 -4.23
CA VAL A 51 9.17 5.61 -5.13
C VAL A 51 8.58 4.28 -4.67
N LEU A 52 8.72 3.93 -3.38
CA LEU A 52 8.15 2.71 -2.81
C LEU A 52 6.62 2.69 -2.90
N PHE A 53 5.96 3.83 -2.70
CA PHE A 53 4.52 3.95 -2.92
C PHE A 53 4.12 3.63 -4.36
N VAL A 54 4.74 4.29 -5.34
CA VAL A 54 4.43 4.09 -6.77
C VAL A 54 4.66 2.62 -7.14
N LEU A 55 5.80 2.03 -6.77
CA LEU A 55 6.05 0.61 -7.01
C LEU A 55 4.98 -0.29 -6.37
N SER A 56 4.60 -0.05 -5.11
CA SER A 56 3.56 -0.84 -4.41
C SER A 56 2.15 -0.68 -5.01
N ARG A 57 1.86 0.44 -5.68
CA ARG A 57 0.58 0.74 -6.33
C ARG A 57 0.49 0.18 -7.74
N TYR A 58 1.56 0.25 -8.52
CA TYR A 58 1.55 -0.15 -9.93
C TYR A 58 1.99 -1.61 -10.17
N MET A 59 2.75 -2.25 -9.26
CA MET A 59 3.09 -3.68 -9.37
C MET A 59 1.86 -4.60 -9.49
N PRO A 60 0.79 -4.45 -8.67
CA PRO A 60 -0.41 -5.29 -8.78
C PRO A 60 -1.11 -5.22 -10.15
N PHE A 61 -0.90 -4.16 -10.95
CA PHE A 61 -1.40 -4.09 -12.33
C PHE A 61 -0.58 -4.97 -13.28
N ALA A 62 0.74 -5.03 -13.11
CA ALA A 62 1.57 -5.98 -13.85
C ALA A 62 1.20 -7.42 -13.48
N ASP A 63 1.03 -7.71 -12.19
CA ASP A 63 0.55 -9.00 -11.71
C ASP A 63 -0.83 -9.35 -12.32
N ALA A 64 -1.78 -8.41 -12.34
CA ALA A 64 -3.10 -8.59 -12.95
C ALA A 64 -3.02 -9.01 -14.42
N VAL A 65 -2.23 -8.29 -15.24
CA VAL A 65 -2.06 -8.59 -16.68
C VAL A 65 -1.52 -10.01 -16.88
N ILE A 66 -0.51 -10.41 -16.10
CA ILE A 66 0.15 -11.71 -16.27
C ILE A 66 -0.71 -12.85 -15.72
N VAL A 67 -1.48 -12.63 -14.64
CA VAL A 67 -2.46 -13.59 -14.12
C VAL A 67 -3.60 -13.82 -15.12
N LEU A 68 -4.18 -12.75 -15.67
CA LEU A 68 -5.23 -12.85 -16.68
C LEU A 68 -4.71 -13.52 -17.96
N TYR A 69 -3.49 -13.21 -18.40
CA TYR A 69 -2.84 -13.94 -19.49
C TYR A 69 -2.64 -15.43 -19.15
N GLY A 70 -2.29 -15.77 -17.90
CA GLY A 70 -2.20 -17.14 -17.42
C GLY A 70 -3.53 -17.91 -17.46
N HIS A 71 -4.66 -17.23 -17.25
CA HIS A 71 -6.00 -17.84 -17.28
C HIS A 71 -6.61 -17.95 -18.68
N PHE A 72 -6.39 -16.96 -19.54
CA PHE A 72 -7.06 -16.84 -20.85
C PHE A 72 -6.14 -17.03 -22.07
N GLY A 73 -4.81 -17.10 -21.88
CA GLY A 73 -3.82 -17.20 -22.94
C GLY A 73 -3.87 -18.51 -23.73
N SER A 74 -4.31 -18.45 -24.99
CA SER A 74 -4.62 -19.61 -25.83
C SER A 74 -3.42 -20.37 -26.40
N ASN A 75 -2.26 -19.71 -26.53
CA ASN A 75 -1.06 -20.21 -27.21
C ASN A 75 0.07 -20.62 -26.24
N THR A 76 -0.28 -21.13 -25.06
CA THR A 76 0.71 -21.47 -24.02
C THR A 76 1.09 -22.96 -24.08
N THR A 77 2.34 -23.26 -24.44
CA THR A 77 2.93 -24.60 -24.28
C THR A 77 3.19 -24.91 -22.80
N ASP A 78 3.29 -26.18 -22.40
CA ASP A 78 3.62 -26.55 -21.00
C ASP A 78 4.93 -25.89 -20.52
N THR A 79 5.93 -25.79 -21.38
CA THR A 79 7.20 -25.09 -21.09
C THR A 79 7.01 -23.59 -20.87
N SER A 80 6.14 -22.95 -21.65
CA SER A 80 5.77 -21.54 -21.48
C SER A 80 4.93 -21.34 -20.21
N CYS A 81 4.06 -22.30 -19.89
CA CYS A 81 3.21 -22.31 -18.70
C CYS A 81 4.05 -22.38 -17.41
N GLN A 82 5.07 -23.24 -17.37
CA GLN A 82 6.02 -23.31 -16.27
C GLN A 82 6.82 -22.00 -16.11
N ARG A 83 7.32 -21.42 -17.21
CA ARG A 83 8.04 -20.13 -17.18
C ARG A 83 7.13 -19.00 -16.68
N LEU A 84 5.88 -18.95 -17.14
CA LEU A 84 4.88 -17.97 -16.71
C LEU A 84 4.57 -18.11 -15.22
N ASN A 85 4.42 -19.33 -14.71
CA ASN A 85 4.20 -19.58 -13.28
C ASN A 85 5.39 -19.12 -12.42
N VAL A 86 6.64 -19.39 -12.86
CA VAL A 86 7.85 -18.94 -12.16
C VAL A 86 7.98 -17.41 -12.19
N ALA A 87 7.71 -16.77 -13.34
CA ALA A 87 7.72 -15.31 -13.47
C ALA A 87 6.66 -14.66 -12.56
N LEU A 88 5.43 -15.17 -12.58
CA LEU A 88 4.34 -14.74 -11.69
C LEU A 88 4.74 -14.85 -10.22
N GLY A 89 5.25 -16.00 -9.78
CA GLY A 89 5.62 -16.20 -8.38
C GLY A 89 6.67 -15.19 -7.89
N TRP A 90 7.67 -14.89 -8.72
CA TRP A 90 8.69 -13.90 -8.38
C TRP A 90 8.18 -12.45 -8.43
N MET A 91 7.35 -12.07 -9.42
CA MET A 91 6.76 -10.73 -9.45
C MET A 91 5.85 -10.50 -8.24
N PHE A 92 4.97 -11.46 -7.92
CA PHE A 92 4.16 -11.42 -6.71
C PHE A 92 5.00 -11.26 -5.44
N THR A 93 6.07 -12.04 -5.31
CA THR A 93 6.94 -11.98 -4.12
C THR A 93 7.60 -10.61 -3.98
N VAL A 94 8.11 -10.03 -5.08
CA VAL A 94 8.70 -8.69 -5.08
C VAL A 94 7.64 -7.62 -4.77
N GLY A 95 6.48 -7.69 -5.42
CA GLY A 95 5.36 -6.78 -5.19
C GLY A 95 4.84 -6.82 -3.75
N GLN A 96 4.77 -8.00 -3.13
CA GLN A 96 4.41 -8.15 -1.73
C GLN A 96 5.47 -7.55 -0.80
N VAL A 97 6.75 -7.93 -0.95
CA VAL A 97 7.87 -7.40 -0.16
C VAL A 97 7.93 -5.87 -0.18
N LEU A 98 7.71 -5.25 -1.34
CA LEU A 98 7.67 -3.79 -1.48
C LEU A 98 6.50 -3.17 -0.71
N THR A 99 5.28 -3.68 -0.89
CA THR A 99 4.09 -3.14 -0.19
C THR A 99 4.19 -3.33 1.32
N GLU A 100 4.66 -4.50 1.77
CA GLU A 100 4.88 -4.82 3.18
C GLU A 100 5.94 -3.92 3.82
N THR A 101 7.00 -3.57 3.09
CA THR A 101 7.99 -2.58 3.52
C THR A 101 7.32 -1.22 3.79
N THR A 102 6.36 -0.79 2.94
CA THR A 102 5.62 0.46 3.20
C THR A 102 4.68 0.36 4.41
N PHE A 103 4.13 -0.81 4.69
CA PHE A 103 3.33 -1.05 5.90
C PHE A 103 4.22 -0.99 7.15
N LEU A 104 5.38 -1.65 7.13
CA LEU A 104 6.35 -1.68 8.22
C LEU A 104 6.89 -0.27 8.56
N MET A 105 7.20 0.55 7.55
CA MET A 105 7.60 1.95 7.74
C MET A 105 6.55 2.77 8.51
N ARG A 106 5.25 2.52 8.27
CA ARG A 106 4.16 3.20 8.99
C ARG A 106 4.03 2.71 10.42
N THR A 107 4.17 1.41 10.64
CA THR A 107 4.24 0.83 11.99
C THR A 107 5.39 1.44 12.79
N TRP A 108 6.56 1.62 12.16
CA TRP A 108 7.68 2.30 12.80
C TRP A 108 7.36 3.77 13.14
N ALA A 109 6.70 4.51 12.25
CA ALA A 109 6.23 5.88 12.51
C ALA A 109 5.21 5.96 13.66
N MET A 110 4.25 5.02 13.76
CA MET A 110 3.31 4.93 14.89
C MET A 110 4.01 4.77 16.24
N TRP A 111 5.14 4.08 16.25
CA TRP A 111 5.97 3.89 17.44
C TRP A 111 6.93 5.06 17.72
N GLY A 112 6.75 6.20 17.04
CA GLY A 112 7.54 7.41 17.22
C GLY A 112 8.89 7.39 16.50
N ALA A 113 9.03 6.59 15.45
CA ALA A 113 10.23 6.50 14.59
C ALA A 113 11.56 6.26 15.33
N THR A 114 11.52 5.70 16.54
CA THR A 114 12.74 5.47 17.35
C THR A 114 13.62 4.40 16.72
N ARG A 115 14.93 4.63 16.61
CA ARG A 115 15.88 3.69 15.95
C ARG A 115 15.82 2.27 16.52
N ARG A 116 15.57 2.12 17.83
CA ARG A 116 15.45 0.81 18.51
C ARG A 116 14.24 0.01 18.00
N VAL A 117 13.07 0.63 17.89
CA VAL A 117 11.87 -0.03 17.37
C VAL A 117 12.00 -0.31 15.87
N GLY A 118 12.63 0.62 15.12
CA GLY A 118 12.92 0.41 13.70
C GLY A 118 13.81 -0.82 13.46
N ALA A 119 14.91 -0.94 14.21
CA ALA A 119 15.79 -2.10 14.14
C ALA A 119 15.07 -3.41 14.49
N LEU A 120 14.20 -3.41 15.53
CA LEU A 120 13.41 -4.58 15.91
C LEU A 120 12.40 -4.97 14.82
N LEU A 121 11.69 -4.00 14.23
CA LEU A 121 10.75 -4.24 13.14
C LEU A 121 11.45 -4.76 11.88
N VAL A 122 12.62 -4.21 11.52
CA VAL A 122 13.42 -4.69 10.39
C VAL A 122 13.95 -6.10 10.64
N ALA A 123 14.45 -6.40 11.84
CA ALA A 123 14.89 -7.74 12.19
C ALA A 123 13.73 -8.76 12.13
N PHE A 124 12.54 -8.39 12.63
CA PHE A 124 11.33 -9.21 12.55
C PHE A 124 10.86 -9.44 11.11
N PHE A 125 10.90 -8.38 10.27
CA PHE A 125 10.58 -8.46 8.86
C PHE A 125 11.52 -9.42 8.12
N LEU A 126 12.85 -9.25 8.28
CA LEU A 126 13.84 -10.13 7.65
C LEU A 126 13.70 -11.59 8.13
N ALA A 127 13.51 -11.80 9.44
CA ALA A 127 13.30 -13.13 10.02
C ALA A 127 12.05 -13.85 9.49
N SER A 128 11.02 -13.09 9.08
CA SER A 128 9.77 -13.64 8.53
C SER A 128 9.84 -13.83 7.00
N TRP A 129 10.36 -12.83 6.29
CA TRP A 129 10.36 -12.78 4.82
C TRP A 129 11.47 -13.60 4.18
N ILE A 130 12.65 -13.74 4.78
CA ILE A 130 13.72 -14.58 4.22
C ILE A 130 13.28 -16.06 4.12
N PRO A 131 12.69 -16.69 5.16
CA PRO A 131 12.11 -18.03 5.03
C PRO A 131 11.00 -18.11 3.97
N CYS A 132 10.12 -17.11 3.87
CA CYS A 132 9.05 -17.10 2.87
C CYS A 132 9.61 -17.05 1.43
N ILE A 133 10.64 -16.24 1.18
CA ILE A 133 11.32 -16.14 -0.13
C ILE A 133 12.01 -17.45 -0.51
N ILE A 134 12.68 -18.11 0.45
CA ILE A 134 13.33 -19.41 0.23
C ILE A 134 12.27 -20.49 -0.06
N LEU A 135 11.19 -20.51 0.72
CA LEU A 135 10.09 -21.46 0.57
C LEU A 135 9.35 -21.25 -0.77
N GLU A 136 9.15 -20.01 -1.21
CA GLU A 136 8.63 -19.72 -2.56
C GLU A 136 9.55 -20.28 -3.64
N GLY A 137 10.86 -20.06 -3.55
CA GLY A 137 11.83 -20.60 -4.50
C GLY A 137 11.84 -22.14 -4.57
N ILE A 138 11.51 -22.82 -3.46
CA ILE A 138 11.32 -24.28 -3.41
C ILE A 138 9.98 -24.65 -4.05
N ILE A 139 8.89 -23.96 -3.71
CA ILE A 139 7.55 -24.16 -4.27
C ILE A 139 7.57 -24.00 -5.79
N LEU A 140 8.13 -22.93 -6.34
CA LEU A 140 8.19 -22.67 -7.78
C LEU A 140 9.05 -23.69 -8.56
N LYS A 141 10.00 -24.36 -7.90
CA LYS A 141 10.79 -25.45 -8.49
C LYS A 141 10.05 -26.80 -8.46
N LEU A 142 9.31 -27.08 -7.39
CA LEU A 142 8.59 -28.35 -7.20
C LEU A 142 7.19 -28.37 -7.83
N PHE A 143 6.60 -27.20 -8.07
CA PHE A 143 5.26 -27.08 -8.64
C PHE A 143 5.33 -27.19 -10.16
N VAL A 144 4.43 -28.00 -10.71
CA VAL A 144 4.28 -28.22 -12.15
C VAL A 144 3.07 -27.42 -12.62
N ALA A 145 3.29 -26.48 -13.53
CA ALA A 145 2.24 -25.77 -14.24
C ALA A 145 2.12 -26.34 -15.66
N THR A 146 0.92 -26.81 -16.00
CA THR A 146 0.62 -27.47 -17.28
C THR A 146 -0.70 -26.97 -17.84
N ARG A 147 -0.87 -27.07 -19.15
CA ARG A 147 -2.16 -26.83 -19.81
C ARG A 147 -3.09 -28.04 -19.60
N PRO A 148 -4.36 -27.87 -19.23
CA PRO A 148 -5.32 -28.98 -19.20
C PRO A 148 -5.51 -29.54 -20.62
N LYS A 149 -5.42 -30.86 -20.76
CA LYS A 149 -5.47 -31.54 -22.07
C LYS A 149 -6.87 -31.58 -22.70
N SER A 150 -7.89 -31.33 -21.90
CA SER A 150 -9.31 -31.36 -22.29
C SER A 150 -10.12 -30.58 -21.23
N GLY A 151 -10.91 -29.60 -21.67
CA GLY A 151 -11.76 -28.77 -20.81
C GLY A 151 -12.01 -27.39 -21.44
N PRO A 152 -12.99 -26.60 -20.95
CA PRO A 152 -13.28 -25.25 -21.44
C PRO A 152 -12.24 -24.20 -20.98
N LEU A 153 -11.37 -24.55 -20.02
CA LEU A 153 -10.31 -23.70 -19.50
C LEU A 153 -9.09 -23.73 -20.44
N LEU A 154 -8.75 -22.60 -21.07
CA LEU A 154 -7.59 -22.51 -21.96
C LEU A 154 -6.25 -22.34 -21.21
N GLY A 155 -6.29 -21.82 -19.97
CA GLY A 155 -5.12 -21.37 -19.21
C GLY A 155 -4.31 -22.43 -18.46
N CYS A 156 -3.40 -21.93 -17.63
CA CYS A 156 -2.41 -22.69 -16.87
C CYS A 156 -2.93 -23.19 -15.52
N VAL A 157 -2.87 -24.51 -15.28
CA VAL A 157 -3.22 -25.11 -13.99
C VAL A 157 -1.95 -25.52 -13.24
N LYS A 158 -1.85 -25.12 -11.97
CA LYS A 158 -0.72 -25.41 -11.08
C LYS A 158 -1.01 -26.65 -10.24
N ARG A 159 -0.04 -27.56 -10.11
CA ARG A 159 -0.13 -28.74 -9.24
C ARG A 159 1.15 -28.89 -8.43
N GLY A 160 1.02 -29.13 -7.12
CA GLY A 160 2.16 -29.20 -6.22
C GLY A 160 1.79 -29.62 -4.79
N ASN A 161 2.78 -29.63 -3.90
CA ASN A 161 2.60 -30.05 -2.51
C ASN A 161 1.94 -28.94 -1.68
N ALA A 162 0.66 -29.11 -1.35
CA ALA A 162 -0.12 -28.19 -0.52
C ALA A 162 0.46 -27.98 0.89
N THR A 163 1.29 -28.88 1.41
CA THR A 163 1.94 -28.72 2.72
C THR A 163 2.94 -27.57 2.73
N LEU A 164 3.68 -27.35 1.64
CA LEU A 164 4.62 -26.23 1.55
C LEU A 164 3.88 -24.88 1.57
N VAL A 165 2.77 -24.79 0.82
CA VAL A 165 1.91 -23.58 0.81
C VAL A 165 1.28 -23.35 2.18
N ARG A 166 0.80 -24.38 2.88
CA ARG A 166 0.27 -24.24 4.24
C ARG A 166 1.32 -23.74 5.25
N ILE A 167 2.59 -24.13 5.11
CA ILE A 167 3.69 -23.61 5.95
C ILE A 167 3.96 -22.13 5.63
N GLN A 168 3.91 -21.74 4.35
CA GLN A 168 4.05 -20.36 3.91
C GLN A 168 2.92 -19.48 4.46
N ASP A 169 1.67 -19.90 4.27
CA ASP A 169 0.47 -19.22 4.78
C ASP A 169 0.50 -19.07 6.30
N ALA A 170 0.90 -20.11 7.04
CA ALA A 170 1.03 -20.05 8.50
C ALA A 170 2.12 -19.04 8.95
N THR A 171 3.22 -18.94 8.21
CA THR A 171 4.28 -17.95 8.48
C THR A 171 3.77 -16.53 8.25
N ILE A 172 3.04 -16.31 7.15
CA ILE A 172 2.43 -15.01 6.82
C ILE A 172 1.34 -14.63 7.84
N LEU A 173 0.53 -15.59 8.30
CA LEU A 173 -0.47 -15.37 9.34
C LEU A 173 0.17 -15.01 10.69
N LEU A 174 1.28 -15.68 11.06
CA LEU A 174 2.06 -15.33 12.25
C LEU A 174 2.62 -13.90 12.14
N TYR A 175 3.17 -13.53 10.98
CA TYR A 175 3.67 -12.17 10.73
C TYR A 175 2.57 -11.10 10.90
N TRP A 176 1.42 -11.27 10.24
CA TRP A 176 0.30 -10.33 10.33
C TRP A 176 -0.35 -10.27 11.71
N SER A 177 -0.47 -11.41 12.42
CA SER A 177 -1.00 -11.45 13.79
C SER A 177 -0.08 -10.78 14.81
N VAL A 178 1.25 -10.95 14.69
CA VAL A 178 2.21 -10.22 15.53
C VAL A 178 2.14 -8.71 15.26
N LEU A 179 2.06 -8.26 14.00
CA LEU A 179 1.85 -6.85 13.69
C LEU A 179 0.54 -6.31 14.26
N LEU A 180 -0.56 -7.05 14.11
CA LEU A 180 -1.87 -6.72 14.70
C LEU A 180 -1.77 -6.55 16.22
N VAL A 181 -1.13 -7.48 16.92
CA VAL A 181 -0.90 -7.40 18.38
C VAL A 181 -0.02 -6.21 18.75
N LEU A 182 1.07 -5.95 18.02
CA LEU A 182 1.93 -4.78 18.24
C LEU A 182 1.18 -3.45 18.09
N MET A 183 0.26 -3.34 17.12
CA MET A 183 -0.61 -2.17 17.04
C MET A 183 -1.59 -2.11 18.22
N MET A 184 -2.35 -3.18 18.48
CA MET A 184 -3.32 -3.24 19.60
C MET A 184 -2.70 -2.84 20.94
N LEU A 185 -1.54 -3.40 21.29
CA LEU A 185 -0.80 -3.06 22.52
C LEU A 185 -0.41 -1.57 22.59
N LYS A 186 -0.13 -0.94 21.45
CA LYS A 186 0.23 0.48 21.39
C LYS A 186 -0.95 1.40 21.70
N GLY A 187 -2.14 1.09 21.19
CA GLY A 187 -3.35 1.90 21.42
C GLY A 187 -4.10 1.55 22.71
N GLY A 188 -3.88 0.35 23.28
CA GLY A 188 -4.33 0.01 24.63
C GLY A 188 -3.59 0.77 25.75
N SER A 189 -2.48 1.45 25.45
CA SER A 189 -1.66 2.14 26.45
C SER A 189 -2.37 3.38 27.03
N PRO A 190 -2.72 3.43 28.34
CA PRO A 190 -3.49 4.55 28.92
C PRO A 190 -2.79 5.90 28.81
N ARG A 191 -1.45 5.90 28.72
CA ARG A 191 -0.58 7.07 28.85
C ARG A 191 -0.64 8.06 27.67
N LYS A 192 -1.44 7.77 26.63
CA LYS A 192 -1.69 8.68 25.49
C LYS A 192 -3.18 8.93 25.16
N ARG A 193 -4.13 8.57 26.05
CA ARG A 193 -5.54 8.94 25.88
C ARG A 193 -5.80 10.46 25.85
N LEU A 194 -4.80 11.26 26.23
CA LEU A 194 -4.82 12.73 26.27
C LEU A 194 -4.06 13.40 25.11
N SER A 195 -3.43 12.65 24.20
CA SER A 195 -2.80 13.22 23.00
C SER A 195 -3.84 13.35 21.88
N SER A 196 -4.74 14.31 22.06
CA SER A 196 -5.89 14.59 21.18
C SER A 196 -5.47 15.16 19.82
N THR A 197 -4.85 14.33 18.98
CA THR A 197 -4.59 14.62 17.57
C THR A 197 -5.23 13.52 16.72
N GLY A 198 -6.19 13.89 15.88
CA GLY A 198 -6.98 12.94 15.07
C GLY A 198 -6.11 12.03 14.18
N PHE A 199 -4.92 12.51 13.80
CA PHE A 199 -3.86 11.80 13.09
C PHE A 199 -3.60 10.38 13.60
N TYR A 200 -3.22 10.24 14.88
CA TYR A 200 -2.82 8.94 15.44
C TYR A 200 -4.03 8.02 15.63
N GLY A 201 -5.18 8.56 16.02
CA GLY A 201 -6.43 7.79 16.16
C GLY A 201 -6.93 7.24 14.83
N LEU A 202 -6.85 8.03 13.76
CA LEU A 202 -7.22 7.63 12.41
C LEU A 202 -6.28 6.54 11.88
N LEU A 203 -4.97 6.74 11.97
CA LEU A 203 -3.98 5.75 11.49
C LEU A 203 -4.09 4.42 12.26
N TYR A 204 -4.34 4.50 13.57
CA TYR A 204 -4.52 3.34 14.45
C TYR A 204 -5.76 2.52 14.12
N ARG A 205 -6.93 3.18 14.00
CA ARG A 205 -8.20 2.51 13.73
C ARG A 205 -8.18 1.84 12.35
N ASP A 206 -7.73 2.58 11.34
CA ASP A 206 -7.61 2.08 9.98
C ASP A 206 -6.61 0.90 9.93
N GLY A 207 -5.40 1.06 10.51
CA GLY A 207 -4.37 0.02 10.52
C GLY A 207 -4.82 -1.31 11.14
N ILE A 208 -5.54 -1.27 12.27
CA ILE A 208 -6.07 -2.48 12.92
C ILE A 208 -7.14 -3.16 12.08
N THR A 209 -8.13 -2.42 11.56
CA THR A 209 -9.18 -2.99 10.71
C THR A 209 -8.58 -3.71 9.51
N TYR A 210 -7.55 -3.13 8.89
CA TYR A 210 -6.87 -3.69 7.73
C TYR A 210 -6.05 -4.94 8.05
N CYS A 211 -5.36 -4.97 9.18
CA CYS A 211 -4.65 -6.18 9.62
C CYS A 211 -5.60 -7.31 10.02
N GLY A 212 -6.75 -6.97 10.60
CA GLY A 212 -7.84 -7.93 10.83
C GLY A 212 -8.34 -8.54 9.51
N ILE A 213 -8.65 -7.71 8.51
CA ILE A 213 -9.06 -8.18 7.17
C ILE A 213 -8.00 -9.08 6.54
N LEU A 214 -6.73 -8.69 6.58
CA LEU A 214 -5.64 -9.47 5.99
C LEU A 214 -5.43 -10.81 6.71
N CYS A 215 -5.48 -10.84 8.05
CA CYS A 215 -5.49 -12.09 8.81
C CYS A 215 -6.67 -12.99 8.42
N CYS A 216 -7.88 -12.44 8.22
CA CYS A 216 -9.04 -13.20 7.76
C CYS A 216 -8.84 -13.77 6.35
N VAL A 217 -8.29 -12.99 5.41
CA VAL A 217 -8.01 -13.46 4.03
C VAL A 217 -6.94 -14.56 4.01
N VAL A 218 -5.84 -14.41 4.75
CA VAL A 218 -4.80 -15.45 4.88
C VAL A 218 -5.38 -16.73 5.50
N THR A 219 -6.20 -16.59 6.54
CA THR A 219 -6.88 -17.73 7.19
C THR A 219 -7.83 -18.43 6.21
N ALA A 220 -8.59 -17.68 5.40
CA ALA A 220 -9.45 -18.24 4.37
C ALA A 220 -8.66 -18.97 3.27
N ASN A 221 -7.50 -18.44 2.85
CA ASN A 221 -6.61 -19.11 1.89
C ASN A 221 -6.03 -20.43 2.44
N MET A 222 -5.61 -20.42 3.71
CA MET A 222 -5.11 -21.60 4.42
C MET A 222 -6.20 -22.67 4.57
N ILE A 223 -7.44 -22.27 4.90
CA ILE A 223 -8.60 -23.18 4.97
C ILE A 223 -8.92 -23.74 3.58
N ALA A 224 -8.97 -22.90 2.53
CA ALA A 224 -9.22 -23.35 1.17
C ALA A 224 -8.19 -24.41 0.72
N THR A 225 -6.90 -24.14 0.95
CA THR A 225 -5.79 -25.07 0.65
C THR A 225 -5.87 -26.36 1.47
N ALA A 226 -6.45 -26.33 2.68
CA ALA A 226 -6.66 -27.52 3.51
C ALA A 226 -7.89 -28.35 3.07
N VAL A 227 -8.96 -27.71 2.61
CA VAL A 227 -10.18 -28.37 2.09
C VAL A 227 -9.94 -29.01 0.72
N ALA A 228 -9.15 -28.37 -0.13
CA ALA A 228 -8.86 -28.82 -1.48
C ALA A 228 -7.43 -28.45 -1.88
N PRO A 229 -6.55 -29.43 -2.17
CA PRO A 229 -5.19 -29.15 -2.66
C PRO A 229 -5.15 -28.60 -4.09
N GLU A 230 -6.32 -28.39 -4.72
CA GLU A 230 -6.46 -27.63 -5.97
C GLU A 230 -6.54 -26.11 -5.75
N TYR A 231 -6.94 -25.64 -4.56
CA TYR A 231 -7.03 -24.21 -4.22
C TYR A 231 -5.68 -23.59 -3.82
N LEU A 232 -4.59 -24.06 -4.43
CA LEU A 232 -3.23 -23.58 -4.14
C LEU A 232 -3.13 -22.08 -4.43
N LYS A 233 -3.00 -21.28 -3.37
CA LYS A 233 -2.87 -19.81 -3.42
C LYS A 233 -4.12 -19.09 -3.99
N LEU A 234 -5.31 -19.68 -3.82
CA LEU A 234 -6.60 -19.16 -4.31
C LEU A 234 -6.83 -17.66 -4.10
N LEU A 235 -6.49 -17.14 -2.92
CA LEU A 235 -6.73 -15.74 -2.53
C LEU A 235 -5.46 -14.90 -2.50
N ILE A 236 -4.32 -15.38 -3.03
CA ILE A 236 -3.03 -14.67 -2.87
C ILE A 236 -3.00 -13.35 -3.65
N PHE A 237 -3.59 -13.31 -4.85
CA PHE A 237 -3.68 -12.10 -5.64
C PHE A 237 -4.67 -11.11 -4.99
N PHE A 238 -5.83 -11.61 -4.53
CA PHE A 238 -6.79 -10.83 -3.76
C PHE A 238 -6.16 -10.20 -2.50
N GLN A 239 -5.38 -10.97 -1.74
CA GLN A 239 -4.63 -10.50 -0.57
C GLN A 239 -3.64 -9.39 -0.95
N HIS A 240 -2.90 -9.53 -2.05
CA HIS A 240 -1.93 -8.53 -2.50
C HIS A 240 -2.60 -7.25 -3.02
N VAL A 241 -3.69 -7.38 -3.77
CA VAL A 241 -4.53 -6.24 -4.19
C VAL A 241 -5.08 -5.50 -2.97
N ILE A 242 -5.68 -6.21 -2.01
CA ILE A 242 -6.16 -5.62 -0.75
C ILE A 242 -5.02 -4.91 -0.04
N LEU A 243 -3.87 -5.56 0.14
CA LEU A 243 -2.73 -4.96 0.84
C LEU A 243 -2.27 -3.66 0.17
N SER A 244 -2.21 -3.60 -1.17
CA SER A 244 -1.89 -2.37 -1.91
C SER A 244 -2.99 -1.30 -1.76
N VAL A 245 -4.25 -1.64 -2.02
CA VAL A 245 -5.41 -0.73 -1.91
C VAL A 245 -5.52 -0.09 -0.53
N LEU A 246 -5.43 -0.91 0.53
CA LEU A 246 -5.50 -0.44 1.91
C LEU A 246 -4.29 0.44 2.26
N THR A 247 -3.09 0.05 1.81
CA THR A 247 -1.88 0.85 1.91
C THR A 247 -2.04 2.21 1.21
N ASN A 248 -2.67 2.27 0.04
CA ASN A 248 -2.86 3.50 -0.71
C ASN A 248 -3.87 4.44 -0.03
N ARG A 249 -5.02 3.90 0.40
CA ARG A 249 -6.08 4.68 1.07
C ARG A 249 -5.63 5.34 2.37
N ILE A 250 -4.84 4.64 3.19
CA ILE A 250 -4.25 5.23 4.42
C ILE A 250 -3.36 6.43 4.05
N LEU A 251 -2.51 6.31 3.04
CA LEU A 251 -1.58 7.39 2.69
C LEU A 251 -2.33 8.64 2.24
N PHE A 252 -3.38 8.50 1.42
CA PHE A 252 -4.15 9.66 0.97
C PHE A 252 -4.89 10.32 2.12
N ARG A 253 -5.54 9.56 3.01
CA ARG A 253 -6.13 10.10 4.24
C ARG A 253 -5.08 10.84 5.08
N LEU A 254 -3.86 10.32 5.16
CA LEU A 254 -2.77 10.92 5.92
C LEU A 254 -2.29 12.25 5.33
N ARG A 255 -2.07 12.29 4.01
CA ARG A 255 -1.65 13.52 3.30
C ARG A 255 -2.74 14.59 3.34
N GLN A 256 -4.01 14.21 3.15
CA GLN A 256 -5.15 15.12 3.26
C GLN A 256 -5.30 15.67 4.70
N TYR A 257 -5.12 14.83 5.72
CA TYR A 257 -5.13 15.29 7.12
C TYR A 257 -4.00 16.30 7.38
N ASN A 258 -2.78 16.01 6.92
CA ASN A 258 -1.64 16.90 7.11
C ASN A 258 -1.84 18.25 6.41
N GLN A 259 -2.28 18.26 5.14
CA GLN A 259 -2.57 19.50 4.40
C GLN A 259 -3.63 20.36 5.10
N ARG A 260 -4.72 19.75 5.59
CA ARG A 260 -5.74 20.48 6.37
C ARG A 260 -5.17 21.05 7.66
N THR A 261 -4.35 20.28 8.38
CA THR A 261 -3.74 20.71 9.65
C THR A 261 -2.76 21.87 9.43
N SER A 262 -1.93 21.81 8.39
CA SER A 262 -1.07 22.93 7.99
C SER A 262 -1.89 24.17 7.64
N SER A 263 -2.89 24.04 6.75
CA SER A 263 -3.74 25.16 6.36
C SER A 263 -4.48 25.80 7.54
N HIS A 264 -4.92 25.02 8.54
CA HIS A 264 -5.48 25.59 9.76
C HIS A 264 -4.43 26.34 10.60
N ALA A 265 -3.23 25.78 10.78
CA ALA A 265 -2.15 26.47 11.49
C ALA A 265 -1.71 27.77 10.79
N ASP A 266 -1.71 27.79 9.45
CA ASP A 266 -1.41 28.99 8.65
C ASP A 266 -2.51 30.05 8.81
N ILE A 267 -3.79 29.65 8.83
CA ILE A 267 -4.94 30.54 9.09
C ILE A 267 -4.89 31.08 10.53
N ASP A 268 -4.61 30.24 11.52
CA ASP A 268 -4.51 30.65 12.92
C ASP A 268 -3.36 31.66 13.10
N ALA A 269 -2.19 31.41 12.48
CA ALA A 269 -1.06 32.35 12.48
C ALA A 269 -1.39 33.68 11.79
N LEU A 270 -2.09 33.66 10.65
CA LEU A 270 -2.60 34.86 9.98
C LEU A 270 -3.60 35.63 10.85
N SER A 271 -4.49 34.93 11.56
CA SER A 271 -5.46 35.56 12.46
C SER A 271 -4.79 36.23 13.67
N ALA A 272 -3.70 35.65 14.20
CA ALA A 272 -2.92 36.23 15.29
C ALA A 272 -2.07 37.45 14.86
N LEU A 273 -1.78 37.59 13.55
CA LEU A 273 -1.12 38.77 12.98
C LEU A 273 -2.10 39.93 12.72
N VAL A 274 -3.41 39.68 12.72
CA VAL A 274 -4.45 40.70 12.59
C VAL A 274 -4.90 41.14 13.99
N PRO A 275 -4.62 42.37 14.44
CA PRO A 275 -5.06 42.82 15.76
C PRO A 275 -6.59 42.87 15.85
N GLU A 276 -7.14 42.45 16.99
CA GLU A 276 -8.60 42.25 17.23
C GLU A 276 -9.48 43.51 17.02
N GLY A 277 -8.88 44.69 16.81
CA GLY A 277 -9.59 45.92 16.45
C GLY A 277 -9.80 46.16 14.94
N ALA A 278 -9.26 45.31 14.06
CA ALA A 278 -9.26 45.58 12.60
C ALA A 278 -10.54 45.15 11.85
N MET A 279 -11.54 44.57 12.51
CA MET A 279 -12.82 44.22 11.85
C MET A 279 -13.81 45.39 11.82
N ALA A 280 -13.60 46.29 10.86
CA ALA A 280 -14.67 47.13 10.32
C ALA A 280 -14.54 47.23 8.80
N PHE A 281 -15.66 46.99 8.09
CA PHE A 281 -15.83 46.95 6.63
C PHE A 281 -15.15 45.78 5.87
N GLY A 282 -15.97 45.01 5.14
CA GLY A 282 -15.49 44.07 4.11
C GLY A 282 -16.44 42.91 3.85
N ARG A 283 -17.23 43.00 2.77
CA ARG A 283 -18.09 41.92 2.28
C ARG A 283 -17.26 40.70 1.92
N GLN A 284 -17.72 39.51 2.30
CA GLN A 284 -17.06 38.23 2.02
C GLN A 284 -17.14 37.88 0.52
N GLU A 285 -16.04 38.06 -0.21
CA GLU A 285 -15.84 37.56 -1.57
C GLU A 285 -14.65 36.58 -1.64
N ASN A 286 -14.79 35.57 -2.49
CA ASN A 286 -13.85 34.44 -2.56
C ASN A 286 -12.49 34.89 -3.11
N ILE A 287 -11.45 34.83 -2.27
CA ILE A 287 -10.07 35.00 -2.73
C ILE A 287 -9.62 33.70 -3.41
N ASN A 288 -9.52 33.75 -4.75
CA ASN A 288 -8.96 32.65 -5.53
C ASN A 288 -7.43 32.55 -5.31
N LEU A 289 -6.97 31.34 -5.05
CA LEU A 289 -5.62 31.04 -4.56
C LEU A 289 -4.57 30.98 -5.69
N VAL A 290 -4.33 32.11 -6.38
CA VAL A 290 -3.48 32.15 -7.60
C VAL A 290 -2.25 33.08 -7.50
N ASP A 291 -2.33 34.23 -6.81
CA ASP A 291 -1.22 35.20 -6.77
C ASP A 291 -0.48 35.25 -5.42
N LEU A 292 0.46 34.31 -5.22
CA LEU A 292 1.55 34.45 -4.26
C LEU A 292 2.85 33.85 -4.84
N GLN A 293 3.42 34.53 -5.83
CA GLN A 293 4.80 34.31 -6.25
C GLN A 293 5.68 35.44 -5.68
N PRO A 294 6.72 35.15 -4.86
CA PRO A 294 7.51 36.18 -4.23
C PRO A 294 8.41 36.88 -5.26
N ARG A 295 8.22 38.20 -5.45
CA ARG A 295 9.21 39.04 -6.12
C ARG A 295 10.39 39.26 -5.18
N HIS A 296 11.59 38.99 -5.68
CA HIS A 296 12.84 39.21 -5.00
C HIS A 296 13.61 40.31 -5.75
N SER A 297 13.81 41.43 -5.07
CA SER A 297 14.68 42.57 -5.41
C SER A 297 14.72 43.39 -4.11
N ASP A 298 15.77 43.31 -3.31
CA ASP A 298 16.99 44.12 -3.46
C ASP A 298 16.65 45.58 -3.76
N ASP A 299 16.81 46.44 -2.74
CA ASP A 299 17.62 47.65 -2.82
C ASP A 299 18.04 48.06 -1.40
N THR A 300 19.33 48.31 -1.20
CA THR A 300 19.97 48.69 0.06
C THR A 300 19.85 50.20 0.37
N GLU A 301 20.05 50.52 1.64
CA GLU A 301 20.06 51.87 2.23
C GLU A 301 21.12 52.79 1.60
N ASP A 302 20.84 54.10 1.49
CA ASP A 302 21.58 55.16 2.22
C ASP A 302 21.23 56.59 1.75
N GLU A 303 20.58 57.39 2.62
CA GLU A 303 20.92 58.79 2.91
C GLU A 303 20.10 59.30 4.12
N PRO A 304 20.68 60.12 5.02
CA PRO A 304 20.33 61.55 4.93
C PRO A 304 21.44 62.57 5.33
N GLN A 305 21.54 63.63 4.52
CA GLN A 305 21.78 65.05 4.87
C GLN A 305 22.76 65.45 6.02
N GLU A 306 23.95 65.95 5.64
CA GLU A 306 24.49 67.30 5.97
C GLU A 306 25.71 67.61 5.05
N GLY A 307 26.18 68.85 4.84
CA GLY A 307 25.68 70.17 5.27
C GLY A 307 26.66 71.31 4.87
N LEU A 308 26.14 72.52 4.61
CA LEU A 308 26.85 73.81 4.37
C LEU A 308 27.88 73.94 3.20
N GLY A 309 27.75 75.02 2.43
CA GLY A 309 28.84 76.03 2.44
C GLY A 309 29.61 76.40 1.16
N ALA A 310 29.05 77.37 0.41
CA ALA A 310 29.74 78.54 -0.18
C ALA A 310 30.68 78.44 -1.42
N VAL A 311 30.52 79.48 -2.26
CA VAL A 311 31.33 79.98 -3.41
C VAL A 311 31.22 79.19 -4.71
#